data_AF-A0A0Q2MJS7-F1
#
_entry.id   AF-A0A0Q2MJS7-F1
#
_cell.length_a   1.000
_cell.length_b   1.000
_cell.length_c   1.000
_cell.angle_alpha   90.00
_cell.angle_beta   90.00
_cell.angle_gamma   90.00
#
_symmetry.space_group_name_H-M   'P 1'
#
loop_
_entity.id
_entity.type
_entity.pdbx_description
1 polymer ?
#
loop_
_entity_poly.entity_id
_entity_poly.type
_entity_poly.pdbx_seq_one_letter_code
_entity_poly.pdbx_strand_id
1 'polypeptide(L)'
;MVHYGADPPDLVEKVLCAARCIRACSRLEIRFDGELAATLADFPPITAAEYGQDLIAIEQYAGDLAVVQNHCNQFFAIPEYIQPGERVSMRIARLLVEGHLVASPNARTFTMDITTDDSEDLRRELRTPRPIAWRAETPYSLTSGGRTLTIGPVYAVHTAATAINAEEAIEALEAGRGKGFRVTYRPGDDPFFYVALADGPVSELGGKKIALWSLVGIDQPGVAANDTPNAGHSEPRH
;
A
#
# COMPACT_ATOMS: atom_id res chain seq x y z
N MET A 1 -10.32 16.31 -22.10
CA MET A 1 -10.87 16.19 -20.75
C MET A 1 -11.89 15.06 -20.79
N VAL A 2 -11.64 13.97 -20.07
CA VAL A 2 -12.49 12.77 -20.08
C VAL A 2 -13.43 12.85 -18.88
N HIS A 3 -14.74 12.89 -19.12
CA HIS A 3 -15.75 12.84 -18.07
C HIS A 3 -16.10 11.37 -17.80
N TYR A 4 -15.91 10.91 -16.56
CA TYR A 4 -16.29 9.56 -16.15
C TYR A 4 -17.77 9.55 -15.72
N GLY A 5 -18.55 8.60 -16.23
CA GLY A 5 -19.96 8.43 -15.87
C GLY A 5 -20.16 7.87 -14.46
N ALA A 6 -21.41 7.66 -14.07
CA ALA A 6 -21.80 7.08 -12.78
C ALA A 6 -21.55 5.55 -12.68
N ASP A 7 -20.66 5.01 -13.51
CA ASP A 7 -20.44 3.58 -13.64
C ASP A 7 -19.79 2.99 -12.37
N PRO A 8 -20.17 1.76 -11.97
CA PRO A 8 -19.54 1.06 -10.86
C PRO A 8 -18.03 0.90 -11.09
N PRO A 9 -17.18 1.15 -10.07
CA PRO A 9 -15.72 1.02 -10.23
C PRO A 9 -15.26 -0.36 -10.72
N ASP A 10 -15.94 -1.45 -10.31
CA ASP A 10 -15.60 -2.79 -10.77
C ASP A 10 -15.88 -3.00 -12.27
N LEU A 11 -16.92 -2.37 -12.81
CA LEU A 11 -17.22 -2.41 -14.24
C LEU A 11 -16.16 -1.63 -15.03
N VAL A 12 -15.77 -0.45 -14.54
CA VAL A 12 -14.72 0.37 -15.17
C VAL A 12 -13.39 -0.38 -15.21
N GLU A 13 -12.99 -1.01 -14.11
CA GLU A 13 -11.78 -1.84 -14.06
C GLU A 13 -11.83 -2.97 -15.09
N LYS A 14 -12.91 -3.75 -15.12
CA LYS A 14 -13.06 -4.87 -16.06
C LYS A 14 -12.99 -4.43 -17.52
N VAL A 15 -13.66 -3.32 -17.87
CA VAL A 15 -13.69 -2.80 -19.24
C VAL A 15 -12.30 -2.32 -19.67
N LEU A 16 -11.62 -1.53 -18.82
CA LEU A 16 -10.27 -1.04 -19.13
C LEU A 16 -9.26 -2.18 -19.18
N CYS A 17 -9.30 -3.11 -18.23
CA CYS A 17 -8.47 -4.31 -18.23
C CYS A 17 -8.69 -5.16 -19.48
N ALA A 18 -9.94 -5.41 -19.88
CA ALA A 18 -10.25 -6.14 -21.11
C ALA A 18 -9.73 -5.40 -22.36
N ALA A 19 -9.95 -4.09 -22.45
CA ALA A 19 -9.43 -3.28 -23.55
C ALA A 19 -7.89 -3.32 -23.61
N ARG A 20 -7.21 -3.32 -22.45
CA ARG A 20 -5.75 -3.45 -22.34
C ARG A 20 -5.27 -4.81 -22.80
N CYS A 21 -5.88 -5.88 -22.33
CA CYS A 21 -5.56 -7.24 -22.75
C CYS A 21 -5.73 -7.43 -24.26
N ILE A 22 -6.83 -6.92 -24.84
CA ILE A 22 -7.07 -6.98 -26.29
C ILE A 22 -6.00 -6.21 -27.06
N ARG A 23 -5.62 -5.02 -26.62
CA ARG A 23 -4.61 -4.21 -27.33
C ARG A 23 -3.18 -4.72 -27.16
N ALA A 24 -2.87 -5.34 -26.04
CA ALA A 24 -1.54 -5.89 -25.75
C ALA A 24 -1.34 -7.31 -26.32
N CYS A 25 -2.40 -8.00 -26.74
CA CYS A 25 -2.29 -9.35 -27.26
C CYS A 25 -1.72 -9.37 -28.69
N SER A 26 -0.89 -10.36 -28.99
CA SER A 26 -0.45 -10.68 -30.36
C SER A 26 -1.45 -11.56 -31.10
N ARG A 27 -2.41 -12.16 -30.36
CA ARG A 27 -3.42 -13.08 -30.87
C ARG A 27 -4.68 -13.04 -30.01
N LEU A 28 -5.83 -12.98 -30.67
CA LEU A 28 -7.16 -13.06 -30.10
C LEU A 28 -7.91 -14.26 -30.68
N GLU A 29 -8.39 -15.16 -29.82
CA GLU A 29 -9.29 -16.26 -30.20
C GLU A 29 -10.71 -15.91 -29.78
N ILE A 30 -11.65 -16.00 -30.72
CA ILE A 30 -13.07 -15.79 -30.49
C ILE A 30 -13.76 -17.15 -30.56
N ARG A 31 -14.47 -17.51 -29.50
CA ARG A 31 -15.20 -18.78 -29.38
C ARG A 31 -16.69 -18.54 -29.14
N PHE A 32 -17.53 -19.31 -29.83
CA PHE A 32 -18.98 -19.39 -29.56
C PHE A 32 -19.29 -20.81 -29.13
N ASP A 33 -20.00 -20.96 -28.00
CA ASP A 33 -20.34 -22.27 -27.41
C ASP A 33 -19.14 -23.22 -27.23
N GLY A 34 -17.96 -22.65 -26.96
CA GLY A 34 -16.70 -23.39 -26.79
C GLY A 34 -15.96 -23.71 -28.10
N GLU A 35 -16.62 -23.58 -29.25
CA GLU A 35 -16.04 -23.79 -30.57
C GLU A 35 -15.31 -22.55 -31.06
N LEU A 36 -14.14 -22.75 -31.70
CA LEU A 36 -13.35 -21.66 -32.27
C LEU A 36 -14.07 -21.09 -33.50
N ALA A 37 -14.50 -19.84 -33.40
CA ALA A 37 -15.20 -19.13 -34.46
C ALA A 37 -14.26 -18.27 -35.31
N ALA A 38 -13.28 -17.62 -34.69
CA ALA A 38 -12.28 -16.83 -35.39
C ALA A 38 -10.97 -16.74 -34.60
N THR A 39 -9.87 -16.57 -35.33
CA THR A 39 -8.58 -16.16 -34.77
C THR A 39 -8.14 -14.90 -35.48
N LEU A 40 -7.82 -13.86 -34.70
CA LEU A 40 -7.18 -12.65 -35.17
C LEU A 40 -5.74 -12.66 -34.61
N ALA A 41 -4.74 -12.49 -35.46
CA ALA A 41 -3.34 -12.57 -35.07
C ALA A 41 -2.51 -11.51 -35.80
N ASP A 42 -1.21 -11.47 -35.51
CA ASP A 42 -0.24 -10.53 -36.10
C ASP A 42 -0.55 -9.06 -35.78
N PHE A 43 -1.21 -8.81 -34.66
CA PHE A 43 -1.30 -7.47 -34.10
C PHE A 43 0.09 -7.04 -33.65
N PRO A 44 0.58 -5.84 -34.02
CA PRO A 44 1.74 -5.27 -33.35
C PRO A 44 1.35 -5.05 -31.88
N PRO A 45 1.94 -5.78 -30.92
CA PRO A 45 1.57 -5.61 -29.52
C PRO A 45 1.95 -4.19 -29.10
N ILE A 46 0.98 -3.44 -28.58
CA ILE A 46 1.30 -2.13 -28.00
C ILE A 46 1.84 -2.33 -26.60
N THR A 47 2.94 -1.65 -26.30
CA THR A 47 3.54 -1.61 -24.97
C THR A 47 2.63 -0.87 -23.99
N ALA A 48 2.83 -1.07 -22.68
CA ALA A 48 2.12 -0.31 -21.65
C ALA A 48 2.34 1.22 -21.79
N ALA A 49 3.49 1.63 -22.33
CA ALA A 49 3.79 3.03 -22.63
C ALA A 49 2.91 3.58 -23.77
N GLU A 50 2.53 2.74 -24.73
CA GLU A 50 1.69 3.09 -25.88
C GLU A 50 0.18 2.98 -25.58
N TYR A 51 -0.23 2.14 -24.63
CA TYR A 51 -1.64 2.00 -24.22
C TYR A 51 -2.19 3.28 -23.55
N GLY A 52 -1.32 4.01 -22.85
CA GLY A 52 -1.64 5.26 -22.14
C GLY A 52 -1.60 5.06 -20.63
N GLN A 53 -0.65 5.73 -19.97
CA GLN A 53 -0.47 5.64 -18.52
C GLN A 53 -1.71 6.07 -17.74
N ASP A 54 -2.47 7.04 -18.26
CA ASP A 54 -3.70 7.53 -17.66
C ASP A 54 -4.77 6.43 -17.58
N LEU A 55 -4.95 5.63 -18.64
CA LEU A 55 -5.93 4.54 -18.66
C LEU A 55 -5.56 3.44 -17.66
N ILE A 56 -4.27 3.09 -17.56
CA ILE A 56 -3.78 2.13 -16.56
C ILE A 56 -3.97 2.69 -15.14
N ALA A 57 -3.73 4.00 -14.94
CA ALA A 57 -3.93 4.64 -13.65
C ALA A 57 -5.40 4.59 -13.20
N ILE A 58 -6.34 4.82 -14.13
CA ILE A 58 -7.78 4.72 -13.86
C ILE A 58 -8.19 3.27 -13.61
N GLU A 59 -7.72 2.33 -14.42
CA GLU A 59 -7.96 0.90 -14.23
C GLU A 59 -7.53 0.44 -12.82
N GLN A 60 -6.29 0.78 -12.43
CA GLN A 60 -5.75 0.45 -11.10
C GLN A 60 -6.60 1.08 -9.99
N TYR A 61 -6.93 2.36 -10.11
CA TYR A 61 -7.72 3.06 -9.10
C TYR A 61 -9.14 2.49 -8.98
N ALA A 62 -9.78 2.16 -10.10
CA ALA A 62 -11.11 1.58 -10.16
C ALA A 62 -11.16 0.23 -9.44
N GLY A 63 -10.17 -0.64 -9.70
CA GLY A 63 -10.03 -1.92 -9.01
C GLY A 63 -9.78 -1.77 -7.51
N ASP A 64 -8.92 -0.82 -7.12
CA ASP A 64 -8.65 -0.57 -5.71
C ASP A 64 -9.88 -0.01 -4.98
N LEU A 65 -10.57 0.95 -5.60
CA LEU A 65 -11.79 1.54 -5.05
C LEU A 65 -12.88 0.48 -4.89
N ALA A 66 -13.08 -0.42 -5.86
CA ALA A 66 -14.09 -1.47 -5.77
C ALA A 66 -13.90 -2.37 -4.53
N VAL A 67 -12.66 -2.80 -4.27
CA VAL A 67 -12.33 -3.63 -3.09
C VAL A 67 -12.58 -2.86 -1.80
N VAL A 68 -12.10 -1.61 -1.73
CA VAL A 68 -12.21 -0.79 -0.52
C VAL A 68 -13.67 -0.41 -0.22
N GLN A 69 -14.46 -0.08 -1.25
CA GLN A 69 -15.88 0.23 -1.11
C GLN A 69 -16.68 -0.95 -0.55
N ASN A 70 -16.37 -2.16 -1.03
CA ASN A 70 -16.99 -3.38 -0.51
C ASN A 70 -16.63 -3.59 0.97
N HIS A 71 -15.36 -3.41 1.34
CA HIS A 71 -14.92 -3.50 2.74
C HIS A 71 -15.61 -2.48 3.65
N CYS A 72 -15.72 -1.22 3.21
CA CYS A 72 -16.35 -0.15 3.98
C CYS A 72 -17.88 -0.14 3.91
N ASN A 73 -18.50 -0.99 3.06
CA ASN A 73 -19.91 -0.93 2.72
C ASN A 73 -20.38 0.49 2.31
N GLN A 74 -19.56 1.18 1.51
CA GLN A 74 -19.84 2.53 1.00
C GLN A 74 -19.63 2.56 -0.51
N PHE A 75 -20.69 2.83 -1.27
CA PHE A 75 -20.67 2.77 -2.74
C PHE A 75 -20.83 4.16 -3.36
N PHE A 76 -19.99 4.47 -4.35
CA PHE A 76 -20.00 5.71 -5.14
C PHE A 76 -19.19 5.54 -6.44
N ALA A 77 -19.43 6.44 -7.40
CA ALA A 77 -18.71 6.43 -8.67
C ALA A 77 -17.24 6.85 -8.52
N ILE A 78 -16.41 6.58 -9.53
CA ILE A 78 -15.04 7.07 -9.57
C ILE A 78 -15.04 8.61 -9.58
N PRO A 79 -14.20 9.28 -8.78
CA PRO A 79 -14.10 10.74 -8.78
C PRO A 79 -13.63 11.28 -10.14
N GLU A 80 -14.09 12.48 -10.50
CA GLU A 80 -13.69 13.16 -11.75
C GLU A 80 -12.18 13.43 -11.79
N TYR A 81 -11.58 13.68 -10.62
CA TYR A 81 -10.16 13.96 -10.46
C TYR A 81 -9.57 13.00 -9.42
N ILE A 82 -8.44 12.38 -9.76
CA ILE A 82 -7.70 11.48 -8.88
C ILE A 82 -6.27 12.01 -8.75
N GLN A 83 -5.88 12.41 -7.55
CA GLN A 83 -4.51 12.87 -7.28
C GLN A 83 -3.55 11.69 -7.11
N PRO A 84 -2.25 11.82 -7.42
CA PRO A 84 -1.27 10.76 -7.22
C PRO A 84 -1.23 10.21 -5.79
N GLY A 85 -1.33 11.09 -4.78
CA GLY A 85 -1.38 10.70 -3.37
C GLY A 85 -2.64 9.90 -2.99
N GLU A 86 -3.76 10.17 -3.66
CA GLU A 86 -5.00 9.39 -3.47
C GLU A 86 -4.87 7.99 -4.07
N ARG A 87 -4.19 7.84 -5.22
CA ARG A 87 -3.88 6.53 -5.79
C ARG A 87 -3.06 5.67 -4.83
N VAL A 88 -2.01 6.26 -4.24
CA VAL A 88 -1.18 5.56 -3.24
C VAL A 88 -2.01 5.17 -2.01
N SER A 89 -2.81 6.11 -1.49
CA SER A 89 -3.64 5.83 -0.30
C SER A 89 -4.69 4.75 -0.56
N MET A 90 -5.34 4.77 -1.73
CA MET A 90 -6.33 3.76 -2.15
C MET A 90 -5.67 2.39 -2.33
N ARG A 91 -4.48 2.34 -2.94
CA ARG A 91 -3.70 1.11 -3.07
C ARG A 91 -3.29 0.53 -1.73
N ILE A 92 -2.81 1.36 -0.80
CA ILE A 92 -2.49 0.93 0.57
C ILE A 92 -3.75 0.37 1.25
N ALA A 93 -4.88 1.06 1.12
CA ALA A 93 -6.16 0.59 1.68
C ALA A 93 -6.56 -0.79 1.15
N ARG A 94 -6.48 -1.01 -0.17
CA ARG A 94 -6.71 -2.33 -0.76
C ARG A 94 -5.77 -3.39 -0.19
N LEU A 95 -4.47 -3.13 -0.17
CA LEU A 95 -3.47 -4.09 0.29
C LEU A 95 -3.66 -4.45 1.77
N LEU A 96 -4.08 -3.48 2.59
CA LEU A 96 -4.47 -3.69 3.98
C LEU A 96 -5.69 -4.62 4.08
N VAL A 97 -6.76 -4.37 3.31
CA VAL A 97 -7.97 -5.21 3.25
C VAL A 97 -7.64 -6.65 2.81
N GLU A 98 -6.68 -6.81 1.89
CA GLU A 98 -6.20 -8.12 1.42
C GLU A 98 -5.25 -8.81 2.43
N GLY A 99 -4.94 -8.17 3.57
CA GLY A 99 -4.19 -8.77 4.67
C GLY A 99 -2.66 -8.62 4.59
N HIS A 100 -2.15 -7.72 3.75
CA HIS A 100 -0.71 -7.49 3.57
C HIS A 100 -0.12 -6.50 4.60
N LEU A 101 1.20 -6.55 4.74
CA LEU A 101 2.03 -5.46 5.25
C LEU A 101 2.38 -4.53 4.09
N VAL A 102 2.26 -3.22 4.27
CA VAL A 102 2.52 -2.26 3.19
C VAL A 102 3.16 -0.99 3.74
N ALA A 103 4.16 -0.45 3.03
CA ALA A 103 4.79 0.81 3.40
C ALA A 103 3.79 1.97 3.26
N SER A 104 3.70 2.86 4.25
CA SER A 104 2.74 3.97 4.23
C SER A 104 3.42 5.34 4.33
N PRO A 105 3.20 6.26 3.37
CA PRO A 105 3.74 7.62 3.44
C PRO A 105 3.31 8.43 4.67
N ASN A 106 2.22 8.02 5.31
CA ASN A 106 1.69 8.64 6.53
C ASN A 106 2.37 8.10 7.80
N ALA A 107 3.15 7.02 7.68
CA ALA A 107 3.86 6.38 8.78
C ALA A 107 5.38 6.62 8.65
N ARG A 108 5.81 7.87 8.59
CA ARG A 108 7.25 8.24 8.54
C ARG A 108 7.92 8.16 9.90
N THR A 109 7.16 8.49 10.93
CA THR A 109 7.61 8.48 12.32
C THR A 109 6.51 7.93 13.20
N PHE A 110 6.89 7.40 14.37
CA PHE A 110 5.95 6.98 15.40
C PHE A 110 6.37 7.58 16.73
N THR A 111 5.44 8.13 17.49
CA THR A 111 5.73 8.74 18.80
C THR A 111 5.20 7.90 19.94
N MET A 112 5.98 7.77 21.01
CA MET A 112 5.57 7.11 22.25
C MET A 112 6.02 7.93 23.45
N ASP A 113 5.19 7.95 24.48
CA ASP A 113 5.56 8.55 25.76
C ASP A 113 6.27 7.51 26.64
N ILE A 114 7.34 7.91 27.33
CA ILE A 114 8.01 7.04 28.30
C ILE A 114 7.09 6.85 29.50
N THR A 115 6.71 5.59 29.77
CA THR A 115 5.82 5.24 30.88
C THR A 115 6.53 4.61 32.07
N THR A 116 7.75 4.12 31.87
CA THR A 116 8.56 3.41 32.87
C THR A 116 9.51 4.36 33.58
N ASP A 117 9.97 3.95 34.77
CA ASP A 117 11.00 4.68 35.51
C ASP A 117 12.37 4.56 34.83
N ASP A 118 13.27 5.47 35.20
CA ASP A 118 14.64 5.48 34.68
C ASP A 118 15.40 4.21 35.08
N SER A 119 16.08 3.63 34.10
CA SER A 119 16.89 2.42 34.23
C SER A 119 17.92 2.36 33.11
N GLU A 120 19.06 1.71 33.38
CA GLU A 120 20.08 1.44 32.36
C GLU A 120 19.53 0.64 31.17
N ASP A 121 18.55 -0.24 31.41
CA ASP A 121 17.91 -1.01 30.35
C ASP A 121 17.09 -0.11 29.42
N LEU A 122 16.29 0.82 29.95
CA LEU A 122 15.56 1.80 29.15
C LEU A 122 16.50 2.69 28.34
N ARG A 123 17.58 3.18 28.97
CA ARG A 123 18.59 4.01 28.29
C ARG A 123 19.26 3.24 27.14
N ARG A 124 19.57 1.96 27.35
CA ARG A 124 20.10 1.07 26.31
C ARG A 124 19.09 0.85 25.19
N GLU A 125 17.82 0.61 25.53
CA GLU A 125 16.73 0.46 24.54
C GLU A 125 16.56 1.71 23.67
N LEU A 126 16.66 2.90 24.24
CA LEU A 126 16.56 4.17 23.48
C LEU A 126 17.71 4.33 22.46
N ARG A 127 18.90 3.82 22.78
CA ARG A 127 20.09 3.90 21.92
C ARG A 127 20.16 2.80 20.86
N THR A 128 19.37 1.73 20.99
CA THR A 128 19.52 0.53 20.16
C THR A 128 18.34 0.38 19.19
N PRO A 129 18.58 0.11 17.90
CA PRO A 129 17.52 -0.25 16.97
C PRO A 129 16.73 -1.47 17.49
N ARG A 130 15.40 -1.43 17.39
CA ARG A 130 14.54 -2.50 17.91
C ARG A 130 13.39 -2.87 16.96
N PRO A 131 12.94 -4.14 16.99
CA PRO A 131 11.70 -4.51 16.35
C PRO A 131 10.51 -3.91 17.10
N ILE A 132 9.54 -3.42 16.35
CA ILE A 132 8.33 -2.77 16.86
C ILE A 132 7.10 -3.26 16.11
N ALA A 133 6.00 -3.32 16.83
CA ALA A 133 4.66 -3.54 16.31
C ALA A 133 3.70 -2.75 17.19
N TRP A 134 3.59 -1.44 16.94
CA TRP A 134 2.83 -0.53 17.77
C TRP A 134 1.50 -0.20 17.13
N ARG A 135 0.43 -0.24 17.92
CA ARG A 135 -0.90 0.11 17.43
C ARG A 135 -0.97 1.61 17.21
N ALA A 136 -1.35 2.04 16.02
CA ALA A 136 -1.60 3.45 15.75
C ALA A 136 -2.78 3.94 16.58
N GLU A 137 -2.71 5.20 17.03
CA GLU A 137 -3.77 5.83 17.83
C GLU A 137 -5.07 5.98 17.04
N THR A 138 -4.96 6.23 15.73
CA THR A 138 -6.10 6.40 14.84
C THR A 138 -6.19 5.26 13.83
N PRO A 139 -7.41 4.87 13.42
CA PRO A 139 -7.58 3.89 12.37
C PRO A 139 -7.08 4.45 11.03
N TYR A 140 -6.58 3.56 10.18
CA TYR A 140 -6.24 3.92 8.81
C TYR A 140 -7.52 4.35 8.08
N SER A 141 -7.50 5.58 7.59
CA SER A 141 -8.59 6.17 6.82
C SER A 141 -8.02 6.97 5.65
N LEU A 142 -8.79 7.04 4.57
CA LEU A 142 -8.46 7.85 3.40
C LEU A 142 -9.69 8.62 2.93
N THR A 143 -9.48 9.62 2.08
CA THR A 143 -10.57 10.35 1.41
C THR A 143 -10.54 10.05 -0.08
N SER A 144 -11.72 9.86 -0.66
CA SER A 144 -11.93 9.71 -2.10
C SER A 144 -13.29 10.29 -2.46
N GLY A 145 -13.35 11.13 -3.50
CA GLY A 145 -14.62 11.72 -3.96
C GLY A 145 -15.37 12.50 -2.89
N GLY A 146 -14.64 13.18 -1.99
CA GLY A 146 -15.22 13.91 -0.86
C GLY A 146 -15.78 13.04 0.27
N ARG A 147 -15.53 11.72 0.25
CA ARG A 147 -15.97 10.77 1.29
C ARG A 147 -14.78 10.20 2.03
N THR A 148 -14.92 10.02 3.33
CA THR A 148 -13.93 9.36 4.18
C THR A 148 -14.25 7.87 4.29
N LEU A 149 -13.28 7.05 3.90
CA LEU A 149 -13.31 5.59 4.01
C LEU A 149 -12.40 5.18 5.17
N THR A 150 -12.99 4.64 6.23
CA THR A 150 -12.25 4.10 7.36
C THR A 150 -12.06 2.61 7.18
N ILE A 151 -10.82 2.17 7.07
CA ILE A 151 -10.46 0.77 6.81
C ILE A 151 -10.42 -0.02 8.12
N GLY A 152 -9.80 0.55 9.15
CA GLY A 152 -9.72 -0.08 10.47
C GLY A 152 -8.46 0.31 11.24
N PRO A 153 -8.34 -0.16 12.50
CA PRO A 153 -7.14 0.03 13.30
C PRO A 153 -5.94 -0.66 12.63
N VAL A 154 -4.75 -0.09 12.78
CA VAL A 154 -3.52 -0.62 12.18
C VAL A 154 -2.39 -0.71 13.18
N TYR A 155 -1.47 -1.65 12.95
CA TYR A 155 -0.15 -1.66 13.56
C TYR A 155 0.84 -0.95 12.63
N ALA A 156 1.71 -0.10 13.18
CA ALA A 156 2.97 0.29 12.57
C ALA A 156 4.03 -0.75 12.95
N VAL A 157 4.79 -1.23 11.97
CA VAL A 157 5.70 -2.37 12.09
C VAL A 157 7.03 -2.04 11.44
N HIS A 158 8.11 -2.36 12.13
CA HIS A 158 9.46 -2.31 11.57
C HIS A 158 10.41 -3.19 12.39
N THR A 159 11.45 -3.75 11.77
CA THR A 159 12.38 -4.70 12.42
C THR A 159 13.52 -4.00 13.17
N ALA A 160 13.85 -2.77 12.78
CA ALA A 160 14.97 -2.00 13.33
C ALA A 160 14.61 -0.50 13.51
N ALA A 161 13.50 -0.21 14.21
CA ALA A 161 13.11 1.17 14.48
C ALA A 161 14.11 1.85 15.42
N THR A 162 14.43 3.12 15.16
CA THR A 162 15.43 3.89 15.92
C THR A 162 14.82 5.17 16.49
N ALA A 163 15.13 5.49 17.74
CA ALA A 163 14.72 6.75 18.35
C ALA A 163 15.55 7.92 17.76
N ILE A 164 14.87 8.96 17.30
CA ILE A 164 15.49 10.15 16.70
C ILE A 164 16.03 11.07 17.80
N ASN A 165 15.26 11.26 18.87
CA ASN A 165 15.57 12.13 20.00
C ASN A 165 16.00 11.32 21.24
N ALA A 166 16.78 10.27 21.03
CA ALA A 166 17.23 9.38 22.10
C ALA A 166 18.03 10.10 23.19
N GLU A 167 18.96 10.99 22.82
CA GLU A 167 19.78 11.72 23.78
C GLU A 167 18.93 12.66 24.66
N GLU A 168 18.00 13.41 24.06
CA GLU A 168 17.09 14.29 24.80
C GLU A 168 16.22 13.50 25.79
N ALA A 169 15.76 12.31 25.39
CA ALA A 169 15.01 11.42 26.25
C ALA A 169 15.84 10.93 27.45
N ILE A 170 17.12 10.64 27.22
CA ILE A 170 18.05 10.19 28.27
C ILE A 170 18.39 11.34 29.22
N GLU A 171 18.61 12.54 28.72
CA GLU A 171 18.79 13.74 29.57
C GLU A 171 17.54 14.01 30.42
N ALA A 172 16.34 13.81 29.86
CA ALA A 172 15.10 13.94 30.61
C ALA A 172 14.98 12.88 31.73
N LEU A 173 15.39 11.63 31.45
CA LEU A 173 15.44 10.56 32.45
C LEU A 173 16.40 10.90 33.59
N GLU A 174 17.62 11.34 33.28
CA GLU A 174 18.64 11.77 34.25
C GLU A 174 18.17 12.92 35.13
N ALA A 175 17.39 13.85 34.56
CA ALA A 175 16.81 14.97 35.28
C ALA A 175 15.55 14.61 36.10
N GLY A 176 15.14 13.34 36.15
CA GLY A 176 13.91 12.90 36.82
C GLY A 176 12.61 13.36 36.12
N ARG A 177 12.70 13.78 34.85
CA ARG A 177 11.59 14.26 34.01
C ARG A 177 11.26 13.31 32.85
N GLY A 178 11.76 12.07 32.90
CA GLY A 178 11.61 11.12 31.80
C GLY A 178 10.18 10.61 31.62
N LYS A 179 9.41 10.42 32.70
CA LYS A 179 8.03 9.94 32.60
C LYS A 179 7.15 10.97 31.88
N GLY A 180 6.49 10.54 30.81
CA GLY A 180 5.71 11.40 29.92
C GLY A 180 6.54 12.13 28.86
N PHE A 181 7.87 11.95 28.83
CA PHE A 181 8.70 12.46 27.74
C PHE A 181 8.37 11.71 26.45
N ARG A 182 8.20 12.45 25.36
CA ARG A 182 7.81 11.89 24.06
C ARG A 182 9.03 11.54 23.22
N VAL A 183 9.18 10.25 22.93
CA VAL A 183 10.20 9.70 22.05
C VAL A 183 9.62 9.53 20.66
N THR A 184 10.33 10.02 19.65
CA THR A 184 9.97 9.87 18.23
C THR A 184 10.88 8.84 17.60
N TYR A 185 10.29 7.86 16.92
CA TYR A 185 11.00 6.79 16.23
C TYR A 185 10.88 6.93 14.71
N ARG A 186 11.93 6.53 14.00
CA ARG A 186 11.97 6.34 12.55
C ARG A 186 12.16 4.85 12.21
N PRO A 187 11.73 4.41 11.01
CA PRO A 187 11.83 3.01 10.58
C PRO A 187 13.23 2.70 10.05
N GLY A 188 14.23 2.67 10.94
CA GLY A 188 15.62 2.40 10.53
C GLY A 188 16.10 3.36 9.42
N ASP A 189 16.60 2.78 8.34
CA ASP A 189 16.99 3.48 7.10
C ASP A 189 15.87 3.49 6.04
N ASP A 190 14.76 2.81 6.29
CA ASP A 190 13.60 2.83 5.42
C ASP A 190 12.90 4.21 5.49
N PRO A 191 12.22 4.64 4.43
CA PRO A 191 11.51 5.91 4.44
C PRO A 191 10.23 5.87 5.26
N PHE A 192 9.61 4.68 5.40
CA PHE A 192 8.29 4.49 5.99
C PHE A 192 8.24 3.23 6.84
N PHE A 193 7.45 3.27 7.92
CA PHE A 193 7.01 2.08 8.62
C PHE A 193 6.07 1.28 7.70
N TYR A 194 6.11 -0.04 7.84
CA TYR A 194 5.07 -0.90 7.29
C TYR A 194 3.83 -0.78 8.17
N VAL A 195 2.65 -0.85 7.56
CA VAL A 195 1.37 -0.92 8.25
C VAL A 195 0.64 -2.20 7.91
N ALA A 196 -0.08 -2.74 8.87
CA ALA A 196 -0.96 -3.89 8.73
C ALA A 196 -2.25 -3.67 9.52
N LEU A 197 -3.38 -4.24 9.07
CA LEU A 197 -4.61 -4.20 9.87
C LEU A 197 -4.40 -4.89 11.21
N ALA A 198 -4.97 -4.29 12.25
CA ALA A 198 -4.94 -4.78 13.61
C ALA A 198 -6.22 -5.56 13.94
N ASP A 199 -6.53 -6.52 13.06
CA ASP A 199 -7.65 -7.46 13.11
C ASP A 199 -7.38 -8.70 13.98
N GLY A 200 -6.11 -8.97 14.27
CA GLY A 200 -5.63 -10.05 15.14
C GLY A 200 -4.48 -9.64 16.06
N PRO A 201 -3.94 -10.59 16.86
CA PRO A 201 -2.80 -10.35 17.73
C PRO A 201 -1.50 -10.08 16.95
N VAL A 202 -0.59 -9.33 17.55
CA VAL A 202 0.73 -8.97 16.98
C VAL A 202 1.55 -10.20 16.54
N SER A 203 1.38 -11.34 17.21
CA SER A 203 2.06 -12.60 16.87
C SER A 203 1.76 -13.10 15.46
N GLU A 204 0.60 -12.75 14.89
CA GLU A 204 0.21 -13.16 13.54
C GLU A 204 0.85 -12.30 12.43
N LEU A 205 1.44 -11.15 12.78
CA LEU A 205 2.07 -10.26 11.81
C LEU A 205 3.26 -10.91 11.09
N GLY A 206 3.97 -11.83 11.74
CA GLY A 206 5.11 -12.54 11.14
C GLY A 206 4.75 -13.43 9.95
N GLY A 207 3.47 -13.80 9.78
CA GLY A 207 2.99 -14.57 8.64
C GLY A 207 2.48 -13.72 7.47
N LYS A 208 2.32 -12.40 7.64
CA LYS A 208 1.82 -11.52 6.59
C LYS A 208 2.93 -11.22 5.58
N LYS A 209 2.56 -11.14 4.30
CA LYS A 209 3.49 -10.77 3.22
C LYS A 209 3.60 -9.26 3.10
N ILE A 210 4.81 -8.78 2.82
CA ILE A 210 5.02 -7.38 2.42
C ILE A 210 4.61 -7.24 0.96
N ALA A 211 3.75 -6.26 0.67
CA ALA A 211 3.30 -5.93 -0.67
C ALA A 211 3.83 -4.56 -1.12
N LEU A 212 4.19 -4.48 -2.39
CA LEU A 212 4.54 -3.23 -3.06
C LEU A 212 3.28 -2.54 -3.60
N TRP A 213 3.31 -1.22 -3.74
CA TRP A 213 2.21 -0.45 -4.33
C TRP A 213 1.97 -0.85 -5.78
N SER A 214 3.06 -1.06 -6.54
CA SER A 214 3.04 -1.47 -7.96
C SER A 214 2.09 -0.62 -8.81
N LEU A 215 2.14 0.71 -8.62
CA LEU A 215 1.31 1.68 -9.32
C LEU A 215 2.04 2.22 -10.56
N VAL A 216 1.35 2.30 -11.69
CA VAL A 216 1.95 2.88 -12.90
C VAL A 216 2.26 4.36 -12.67
N GLY A 217 3.47 4.77 -13.06
CA GLY A 217 3.94 6.16 -12.96
C GLY A 217 4.17 6.65 -11.53
N ILE A 218 4.22 5.76 -10.53
CA ILE A 218 4.49 6.12 -9.13
C ILE A 218 5.57 5.18 -8.59
N ASP A 219 6.73 5.76 -8.28
CA ASP A 219 7.81 5.04 -7.63
C ASP A 219 7.54 4.89 -6.12
N GLN A 220 7.75 3.69 -5.59
CA GLN A 220 7.68 3.43 -4.16
C GLN A 220 9.07 3.62 -3.53
N PRO A 221 9.23 4.57 -2.59
CA PRO A 221 10.47 4.71 -1.83
C PRO A 221 10.79 3.47 -1.00
N GLY A 222 12.09 3.17 -0.83
CA GLY A 222 12.56 2.10 0.06
C GLY A 222 12.50 0.69 -0.53
N VAL A 223 12.19 0.55 -1.82
CA VAL A 223 12.27 -0.73 -2.54
C VAL A 223 13.60 -0.76 -3.30
N ALA A 224 14.47 -1.74 -3.04
CA ALA A 224 15.66 -1.89 -3.87
C ALA A 224 15.24 -2.28 -5.30
N ALA A 225 15.94 -1.80 -6.33
CA ALA A 225 15.61 -2.10 -7.73
C ALA A 225 15.59 -3.61 -8.08
N ASN A 226 16.13 -4.46 -7.20
CA ASN A 226 16.12 -5.93 -7.32
C ASN A 226 14.94 -6.62 -6.61
N ASP A 227 14.11 -5.90 -5.86
CA ASP A 227 12.93 -6.44 -5.16
C ASP A 227 11.65 -6.41 -6.01
N THR A 228 11.78 -6.07 -7.30
CA THR A 228 10.71 -6.28 -8.27
C THR A 228 10.39 -7.78 -8.31
N PRO A 229 9.13 -8.21 -8.12
CA PRO A 229 8.78 -9.60 -8.37
C PRO A 229 9.10 -9.88 -9.84
N ASN A 230 10.07 -10.75 -10.08
CA ASN A 230 10.30 -11.33 -11.40
C ASN A 230 8.94 -11.79 -11.92
N ALA A 231 8.42 -11.11 -12.94
CA ALA A 231 7.36 -11.66 -13.77
C ALA A 231 8.00 -12.89 -14.45
N GLY A 232 7.87 -14.05 -13.79
CA GLY A 232 8.44 -15.30 -14.25
C GLY A 232 7.85 -15.65 -15.60
N HIS A 233 8.52 -15.25 -16.67
CA HIS A 233 8.44 -15.96 -17.94
C HIS A 233 9.12 -17.31 -17.70
N SER A 234 8.27 -18.30 -17.43
CA SER A 234 8.66 -19.70 -17.57
C SER A 234 8.63 -19.99 -19.07
N GLU A 235 9.78 -19.94 -19.74
CA GLU A 235 9.91 -20.55 -21.07
C GLU A 235 9.72 -22.07 -20.92
N PRO A 236 8.96 -22.72 -21.82
CA PRO A 236 8.88 -24.17 -21.83
C PRO A 236 10.21 -24.73 -22.34
N ARG A 237 10.86 -25.57 -21.55
CA ARG A 237 11.98 -26.38 -22.04
C ARG A 237 11.42 -27.46 -22.98
N HIS A 238 11.99 -27.50 -24.18
CA HIS A 238 11.82 -28.56 -25.17
C HIS A 238 12.30 -29.93 -24.68
#